data_AF-A0A3D9C4L0-F1
#
_entry.id   AF-A0A3D9C4L0-F1
#
_cell.length_a   1.000
_cell.length_b   1.000
_cell.length_c   1.000
_cell.angle_alpha   90.00
_cell.angle_beta   90.00
_cell.angle_gamma   90.00
#
_symmetry.space_group_name_H-M   'P 1'
#
loop_
_entity.id
_entity.type
_entity.pdbx_description
1 polymer ?
#
loop_
_entity_poly.entity_id
_entity_poly.type
_entity_poly.pdbx_seq_one_letter_code
_entity_poly.pdbx_strand_id
1 'polypeptide(L)'
;MGTYTIIYLKKQDQAKEINEFLKEKYKLNYESYNEVDYGVFFTQEMFDEDLRFMNEDQEGMANLPHYQRPISRETYYLLLFGANNCFGDIGTACIKISCIAEKDVETIKTLQEFSKTSEFKRYINFRKSKNLQRLLHTRL
;
A
#
# COMPACT_ATOMS: atom_id res chain seq x y z
N MET A 1 -5.73 14.37 11.54
CA MET A 1 -5.56 12.89 11.56
C MET A 1 -6.75 12.28 10.82
N GLY A 2 -6.53 11.45 9.81
CA GLY A 2 -7.60 10.88 8.97
C GLY A 2 -8.00 9.47 9.39
N THR A 3 -9.16 9.00 8.93
CA THR A 3 -9.57 7.60 9.09
C THR A 3 -9.06 6.81 7.88
N TYR A 4 -8.32 5.73 8.14
CA TYR A 4 -7.77 4.85 7.11
C TYR A 4 -8.38 3.46 7.19
N THR A 5 -8.54 2.84 6.03
CA THR A 5 -8.73 1.40 5.88
C THR A 5 -7.38 0.76 5.64
N ILE A 6 -7.09 -0.28 6.42
CA ILE A 6 -5.88 -1.08 6.25
C ILE A 6 -6.33 -2.50 5.90
N ILE A 7 -6.02 -2.93 4.69
CA ILE A 7 -6.35 -4.26 4.19
C ILE A 7 -5.09 -5.10 4.28
N TYR A 8 -5.15 -6.21 5.02
CA TYR A 8 -4.04 -7.15 5.13
C TYR A 8 -4.25 -8.33 4.19
N LEU A 9 -3.20 -8.73 3.49
CA LEU A 9 -3.13 -10.03 2.87
C LEU A 9 -2.95 -11.13 3.94
N LYS A 10 -3.35 -12.36 3.61
CA LYS A 10 -3.06 -13.53 4.45
C LYS A 10 -1.58 -13.88 4.43
N LYS A 11 -0.91 -13.65 3.30
CA LYS A 11 0.53 -13.80 3.14
C LYS A 11 1.08 -12.59 2.39
N GLN A 12 2.21 -12.04 2.87
CA GLN A 12 2.76 -10.76 2.37
C GLN A 12 3.43 -10.92 0.99
N ASP A 13 4.01 -12.08 0.73
CA ASP A 13 4.63 -12.47 -0.55
C ASP A 13 3.65 -12.46 -1.74
N GLN A 14 2.35 -12.54 -1.47
CA GLN A 14 1.30 -12.48 -2.50
C GLN A 14 0.96 -11.05 -2.98
N ALA A 15 1.60 -10.02 -2.41
CA ALA A 15 1.33 -8.63 -2.78
C ALA A 15 1.59 -8.36 -4.28
N LYS A 16 2.68 -8.92 -4.82
CA LYS A 16 3.03 -8.77 -6.23
C LYS A 16 1.99 -9.43 -7.15
N GLU A 17 1.69 -10.70 -6.90
CA GLU A 17 0.68 -11.48 -7.62
C GLU A 17 -0.68 -10.76 -7.66
N ILE A 18 -1.11 -10.19 -6.52
CA ILE A 18 -2.38 -9.47 -6.44
C ILE A 18 -2.34 -8.15 -7.19
N ASN A 19 -1.25 -7.39 -7.10
CA ASN A 19 -1.13 -6.15 -7.85
C ASN A 19 -1.16 -6.41 -9.36
N GLU A 20 -0.44 -7.43 -9.84
CA GLU A 20 -0.48 -7.87 -11.24
C GLU A 20 -1.92 -8.26 -11.64
N PHE A 21 -2.59 -9.08 -10.83
CA PHE A 21 -3.99 -9.45 -11.08
C PHE A 21 -4.92 -8.23 -11.14
N LEU A 22 -4.76 -7.27 -10.22
CA LEU A 22 -5.59 -6.07 -10.18
C LEU A 22 -5.31 -5.16 -11.38
N LYS A 23 -4.04 -4.99 -11.76
CA LYS A 23 -3.60 -4.25 -12.96
C LYS A 23 -4.20 -4.87 -14.23
N GLU A 24 -4.09 -6.18 -14.41
CA GLU A 24 -4.55 -6.84 -15.63
C GLU A 24 -6.07 -6.94 -15.72
N LYS A 25 -6.73 -7.39 -14.64
CA LYS A 25 -8.17 -7.68 -14.65
C LYS A 25 -9.03 -6.42 -14.57
N TYR A 26 -8.58 -5.43 -13.82
CA TYR A 26 -9.33 -4.19 -13.58
C TYR A 26 -8.71 -2.97 -14.27
N LYS A 27 -7.62 -3.15 -15.02
CA LYS A 27 -6.93 -2.08 -15.78
C LYS A 27 -6.51 -0.90 -14.90
N LEU A 28 -6.15 -1.17 -13.64
CA LEU A 28 -5.62 -0.12 -12.77
C LEU A 28 -4.29 0.40 -13.31
N ASN A 29 -4.18 1.72 -13.40
CA ASN A 29 -2.94 2.39 -13.80
C ASN A 29 -2.07 2.56 -12.56
N TYR A 30 -0.88 1.96 -12.59
CA TYR A 30 0.13 2.13 -11.54
C TYR A 30 1.23 3.06 -12.03
N GLU A 31 1.69 3.92 -11.13
CA GLU A 31 2.93 4.66 -11.33
C GLU A 31 4.10 3.67 -11.24
N SER A 32 5.16 3.92 -12.01
CA SER A 32 6.35 3.08 -12.01
C SER A 32 7.59 3.94 -11.79
N TYR A 33 8.44 3.51 -10.87
CA TYR A 33 9.71 4.15 -10.53
C TYR A 33 10.81 3.08 -10.57
N ASN A 34 11.86 3.31 -11.37
CA ASN A 34 12.95 2.36 -11.57
C ASN A 34 12.47 0.91 -11.82
N GLU A 35 11.52 0.75 -12.75
CA GLU A 35 10.92 -0.54 -13.13
C GLU A 35 10.08 -1.21 -12.04
N VAL A 36 9.86 -0.55 -10.89
CA VAL A 36 8.96 -1.01 -9.82
C VAL A 36 7.59 -0.38 -9.99
N ASP A 37 6.57 -1.20 -10.22
CA ASP A 37 5.17 -0.76 -10.24
C ASP A 37 4.66 -0.52 -8.81
N TYR A 38 4.18 0.69 -8.52
CA TYR A 38 3.56 1.08 -7.26
C TYR A 38 2.06 0.76 -7.28
N GLY A 39 1.74 -0.52 -7.09
CA GLY A 39 0.39 -1.05 -6.97
C GLY A 39 -0.31 -0.83 -5.62
N VAL A 40 -1.51 -1.42 -5.49
CA VAL A 40 -2.42 -1.19 -4.36
C VAL A 40 -1.90 -1.78 -3.04
N PHE A 41 -1.32 -2.98 -3.08
CA PHE A 41 -0.73 -3.63 -1.92
C PHE A 41 0.77 -3.38 -1.90
N PHE A 42 1.29 -2.87 -0.78
CA PHE A 42 2.70 -2.54 -0.65
C PHE A 42 3.58 -3.77 -0.77
N THR A 43 4.50 -3.81 -1.74
CA THR A 43 5.39 -4.97 -1.99
C THR A 43 6.75 -4.78 -1.33
N GLN A 44 7.53 -5.87 -1.32
CA GLN A 44 8.95 -5.80 -0.95
C GLN A 44 9.75 -4.91 -1.92
N GLU A 45 9.45 -4.97 -3.22
CA GLU A 45 10.12 -4.18 -4.26
C GLU A 45 9.86 -2.68 -4.07
N MET A 46 8.62 -2.27 -3.73
CA MET A 46 8.32 -0.87 -3.38
C MET A 46 9.09 -0.42 -2.15
N PHE A 47 9.21 -1.28 -1.12
CA PHE A 47 9.99 -0.96 0.06
C PHE A 47 11.47 -0.72 -0.27
N ASP A 48 12.04 -1.58 -1.10
CA ASP A 48 13.45 -1.52 -1.48
C ASP A 48 13.73 -0.29 -2.35
N GLU A 49 12.83 0.04 -3.26
CA GLU A 49 12.92 1.26 -4.08
C GLU A 49 12.74 2.53 -3.24
N ASP A 50 11.77 2.56 -2.32
CA ASP A 50 11.60 3.67 -1.39
C ASP A 50 12.85 3.88 -0.51
N LEU A 51 13.46 2.79 -0.03
CA LEU A 51 14.70 2.84 0.74
C LEU A 51 15.88 3.35 -0.09
N ARG A 52 15.99 2.89 -1.34
CA ARG A 52 16.98 3.38 -2.30
C ARG A 52 16.81 4.88 -2.53
N PHE A 53 15.60 5.33 -2.85
CA PHE A 53 15.24 6.73 -3.03
C PHE A 53 15.62 7.59 -1.82
N MET A 54 15.29 7.14 -0.61
CA MET A 54 15.61 7.86 0.62
C MET A 54 17.12 7.98 0.90
N ASN A 55 17.94 7.09 0.35
CA ASN A 55 19.38 7.03 0.57
C ASN A 55 20.21 7.68 -0.54
N GLU A 56 19.76 7.62 -1.79
CA GLU A 56 20.56 7.94 -2.97
C GLU A 56 20.11 9.21 -3.69
N ASP A 57 18.80 9.49 -3.71
CA ASP A 57 18.24 10.64 -4.43
C ASP A 57 18.25 11.90 -3.56
N GLN A 58 18.64 13.04 -4.12
CA GLN A 58 18.69 14.31 -3.37
C GLN A 58 17.33 14.69 -2.75
N GLU A 59 16.24 14.46 -3.49
CA GLU A 59 14.88 14.70 -3.01
C GLU A 59 14.52 13.75 -1.85
N GLY A 60 14.86 12.46 -1.95
CA GLY A 60 14.65 11.49 -0.88
C GLY A 60 15.50 11.78 0.36
N MET A 61 16.75 12.21 0.17
CA MET A 61 17.63 12.65 1.26
C MET A 61 17.02 13.85 2.02
N ALA A 62 16.39 14.77 1.29
CA ALA A 62 15.73 15.95 1.87
C ALA A 62 14.48 15.61 2.71
N ASN A 63 13.82 14.46 2.48
CA ASN A 63 12.66 14.03 3.28
C ASN A 63 13.03 13.66 4.73
N LEU A 64 14.26 13.17 4.96
CA LEU A 64 14.75 12.75 6.28
C LEU A 64 16.12 13.39 6.55
N PRO A 65 16.19 14.72 6.67
CA PRO A 65 17.46 15.46 6.68
C PRO A 65 18.27 15.24 7.95
N HIS A 66 17.62 14.75 9.02
CA HIS A 66 18.24 14.50 10.32
C HIS A 66 18.81 13.08 10.47
N TYR A 67 18.60 12.20 9.50
CA TYR A 67 19.08 10.83 9.54
C TYR A 67 20.44 10.70 8.83
N GLN A 68 21.44 10.12 9.51
CA GLN A 68 22.71 9.77 8.87
C GLN A 68 22.47 8.73 7.77
N ARG A 69 23.18 8.88 6.65
CA ARG A 69 23.10 7.98 5.51
C ARG A 69 24.25 6.97 5.50
N PRO A 70 24.01 5.73 5.05
CA PRO A 70 22.72 5.18 4.62
C PRO A 70 21.79 4.88 5.81
N ILE A 71 20.49 5.17 5.66
CA ILE A 71 19.44 4.65 6.55
C ILE A 71 19.40 3.13 6.38
N SER A 72 19.47 2.41 7.50
CA SER A 72 19.33 0.96 7.46
C SER A 72 17.90 0.53 7.11
N ARG A 73 17.77 -0.66 6.55
CA ARG A 73 16.47 -1.28 6.25
C ARG A 73 15.56 -1.34 7.48
N GLU A 74 16.08 -1.72 8.63
CA GLU A 74 15.33 -1.82 9.89
C GLU A 74 14.85 -0.45 10.35
N THR A 75 15.71 0.56 10.24
CA THR A 75 15.37 1.94 10.61
C THR A 75 14.26 2.46 9.71
N TYR A 76 14.38 2.27 8.39
CA TYR A 76 13.38 2.72 7.44
C TYR A 76 12.05 1.96 7.60
N TYR A 77 12.10 0.67 7.85
CA TYR A 77 10.92 -0.13 8.18
C TYR A 77 10.20 0.41 9.41
N LEU A 78 10.91 0.76 10.49
CA LEU A 78 10.31 1.38 11.67
C LEU A 78 9.75 2.77 11.37
N LEU A 79 10.40 3.55 10.51
CA LEU A 79 9.90 4.85 10.08
C LEU A 79 8.60 4.76 9.29
N LEU A 80 8.43 3.71 8.49
CA LEU A 80 7.26 3.53 7.63
C LEU A 80 6.12 2.78 8.34
N PHE A 81 6.44 1.73 9.08
CA PHE A 81 5.50 0.77 9.68
C PHE A 81 5.54 0.71 11.21
N GLY A 82 6.36 1.55 11.86
CA GLY A 82 6.49 1.58 13.31
C GLY A 82 5.21 1.99 14.05
N ALA A 83 5.27 1.91 15.38
CA ALA A 83 4.15 2.28 16.24
C ALA A 83 3.69 3.72 15.96
N ASN A 84 2.38 3.91 15.79
CA ASN A 84 1.70 5.16 15.43
C ASN A 84 1.69 5.54 13.94
N ASN A 85 2.29 4.74 13.05
CA ASN A 85 2.09 4.93 11.61
C ASN A 85 0.74 4.38 11.14
N CYS A 86 0.22 5.00 10.09
CA CYS A 86 -1.06 4.61 9.47
C CYS A 86 -0.90 3.39 8.54
N PHE A 87 0.33 3.12 8.11
CA PHE A 87 0.66 1.96 7.27
C PHE A 87 0.75 0.71 8.13
N GLY A 88 0.21 -0.40 7.61
CA GLY A 88 0.22 -1.67 8.32
C GLY A 88 1.61 -2.29 8.27
N ASP A 89 1.94 -2.89 7.14
CA ASP A 89 3.17 -3.64 6.88
C ASP A 89 3.30 -3.84 5.36
N ILE A 90 4.38 -4.45 4.90
CA ILE A 90 4.46 -5.08 3.59
C ILE A 90 3.29 -6.08 3.45
N GLY A 91 2.69 -6.12 2.26
CA GLY A 91 1.46 -6.88 1.99
C GLY A 91 0.20 -6.22 2.54
N THR A 92 0.21 -4.90 2.73
CA THR A 92 -0.99 -4.15 3.11
C THR A 92 -1.35 -3.07 2.09
N ALA A 93 -2.65 -2.83 1.93
CA ALA A 93 -3.17 -1.65 1.26
C ALA A 93 -3.65 -0.66 2.32
N CYS A 94 -3.25 0.60 2.21
CA CYS A 94 -3.64 1.67 3.12
C CYS A 94 -4.38 2.76 2.34
N ILE A 95 -5.66 2.97 2.64
CA ILE A 95 -6.51 3.91 1.90
C ILE A 95 -7.21 4.84 2.89
N LYS A 96 -7.10 6.15 2.66
CA LYS A 96 -7.79 7.15 3.45
C LYS A 96 -9.27 7.18 3.08
N ILE A 97 -10.14 6.96 4.06
CA ILE A 97 -11.61 6.95 3.85
C ILE A 97 -12.32 8.15 4.48
N SER A 98 -11.65 8.95 5.29
CA SER A 98 -12.25 10.18 5.85
C SER A 98 -12.32 11.35 4.86
N CYS A 99 -11.54 11.28 3.77
CA CYS A 99 -11.53 12.24 2.68
C CYS A 99 -10.83 11.53 1.51
N ILE A 100 -11.63 11.09 0.54
CA ILE A 100 -11.19 10.31 -0.61
C ILE A 100 -10.71 11.29 -1.67
N ALA A 101 -9.45 11.19 -2.09
CA ALA A 101 -8.96 11.96 -3.21
C ALA A 101 -9.48 11.37 -4.52
N GLU A 102 -9.63 12.20 -5.56
CA GLU A 102 -10.11 11.75 -6.87
C GLU A 102 -9.27 10.59 -7.44
N LYS A 103 -7.95 10.64 -7.25
CA LYS A 103 -7.01 9.57 -7.62
C LYS A 103 -7.27 8.23 -6.92
N ASP A 104 -7.90 8.24 -5.74
CA ASP A 104 -8.16 7.02 -4.97
C ASP A 104 -9.51 6.39 -5.36
N VAL A 105 -10.40 7.12 -6.04
CA VAL A 105 -11.76 6.65 -6.37
C VAL A 105 -11.73 5.37 -7.20
N GLU A 106 -10.89 5.32 -8.23
CA GLU A 106 -10.77 4.14 -9.11
C GLU A 106 -10.27 2.90 -8.36
N THR A 107 -9.27 3.09 -7.50
CA THR A 107 -8.75 2.03 -6.62
C THR A 107 -9.83 1.53 -5.66
N ILE A 108 -10.63 2.41 -5.06
CA ILE A 108 -11.69 1.99 -4.13
C ILE A 108 -12.80 1.25 -4.88
N LYS A 109 -13.24 1.73 -6.05
CA LYS A 109 -14.22 1.02 -6.89
C LYS A 109 -13.72 -0.39 -7.25
N THR A 110 -12.46 -0.48 -7.68
CA THR A 110 -11.83 -1.75 -8.00
C THR A 110 -11.80 -2.70 -6.80
N LEU A 111 -11.45 -2.20 -5.61
CA LEU A 111 -11.47 -3.02 -4.39
C LEU A 111 -12.90 -3.44 -3.99
N GLN A 112 -13.90 -2.59 -4.21
CA GLN A 112 -15.31 -2.93 -4.00
C GLN A 112 -15.77 -4.03 -4.97
N GLU A 113 -15.37 -3.98 -6.23
CA GLU A 113 -15.67 -5.02 -7.22
C GLU A 113 -14.91 -6.31 -6.93
N PHE A 114 -13.61 -6.21 -6.66
CA PHE A 114 -12.76 -7.32 -6.25
C PHE A 114 -13.35 -8.02 -5.03
N SER A 115 -13.92 -7.29 -4.06
CA SER A 115 -14.53 -7.86 -2.86
C SER A 115 -15.68 -8.85 -3.10
N LYS A 116 -16.29 -8.82 -4.29
CA LYS A 116 -17.38 -9.72 -4.70
C LYS A 116 -16.86 -11.05 -5.24
N THR A 117 -15.55 -11.19 -5.46
CA THR A 117 -14.91 -12.38 -6.04
C THR A 117 -14.51 -13.42 -4.98
N SER A 118 -14.26 -14.65 -5.42
CA SER A 118 -13.74 -15.72 -4.54
C SER A 118 -12.29 -15.47 -4.12
N GLU A 119 -11.55 -14.81 -5.01
CA GLU A 119 -10.14 -14.45 -4.89
C GLU A 119 -9.95 -13.48 -3.72
N PHE A 120 -10.83 -12.50 -3.55
CA PHE A 120 -10.79 -11.61 -2.39
C PHE A 120 -10.84 -12.37 -1.07
N LYS A 121 -11.72 -13.37 -0.95
CA LYS A 121 -11.79 -14.21 0.26
C LYS A 121 -10.55 -15.10 0.42
N ARG A 122 -9.94 -15.50 -0.69
CA ARG A 122 -8.70 -16.30 -0.71
C ARG A 122 -7.53 -15.49 -0.16
N TYR A 123 -7.34 -14.26 -0.65
CA TYR A 123 -6.15 -13.47 -0.35
C TYR A 123 -6.26 -12.57 0.89
N ILE A 124 -7.45 -12.03 1.20
CA ILE A 124 -7.59 -11.02 2.26
C ILE A 124 -7.73 -11.64 3.65
N ASN A 125 -7.01 -11.09 4.62
CA ASN A 125 -7.14 -11.38 6.04
C ASN A 125 -8.16 -10.42 6.69
N PHE A 126 -9.43 -10.81 6.67
CA PHE A 126 -10.52 -10.02 7.24
C PHE A 126 -10.37 -9.73 8.73
N ARG A 127 -9.78 -10.65 9.50
CA ARG A 127 -9.63 -10.50 10.96
C ARG A 127 -8.59 -9.43 11.31
N LYS A 128 -7.51 -9.35 10.53
CA LYS A 128 -6.43 -8.36 10.73
C LYS A 128 -6.77 -7.00 10.09
N SER A 129 -7.61 -7.00 9.06
CA SER A 129 -8.01 -5.78 8.33
C SER A 129 -8.84 -4.82 9.17
N LYS A 130 -8.54 -3.52 9.07
CA LYS A 130 -9.19 -2.45 9.85
C LYS A 130 -10.05 -1.60 8.91
N ASN A 131 -11.26 -1.24 9.36
CA ASN A 131 -12.23 -0.44 8.59
C ASN A 131 -12.61 -1.01 7.21
N LEU A 132 -12.31 -2.27 6.91
CA LEU A 132 -12.57 -2.88 5.60
C LEU A 132 -14.05 -2.76 5.18
N GLN A 133 -14.97 -3.10 6.08
CA GLN A 133 -16.40 -2.99 5.77
C GLN A 133 -16.82 -1.56 5.45
N ARG A 134 -16.21 -0.55 6.08
CA ARG A 134 -16.49 0.86 5.76
C ARG A 134 -16.05 1.20 4.35
N LEU A 135 -14.84 0.80 3.95
CA LEU A 135 -14.34 0.99 2.58
C LEU A 135 -15.28 0.33 1.55
N LEU A 136 -15.66 -0.93 1.80
CA LEU A 136 -16.48 -1.71 0.86
C LEU A 136 -17.89 -1.15 0.67
N HIS A 137 -18.40 -0.37 1.62
CA HIS A 137 -19.71 0.28 1.56
C HIS A 137 -19.64 1.80 1.37
N THR A 138 -18.46 2.34 1.09
CA THR A 138 -18.28 3.78 0.86
C THR A 138 -18.96 4.17 -0.45
N ARG A 139 -19.78 5.23 -0.42
CA ARG A 139 -20.37 5.82 -1.63
C ARG A 139 -19.33 6.72 -2.27
N LEU A 140 -19.08 6.52 -3.56
CA LEU A 140 -18.09 7.21 -4.37
C LEU A 140 -18.77 7.99 -5.49
#